data_AF-A0A0P9APV3-F1
#
_entry.id   AF-A0A0P9APV3-F1
#
_cell.length_a   1.000
_cell.length_b   1.000
_cell.length_c   1.000
_cell.angle_alpha   90.00
_cell.angle_beta   90.00
_cell.angle_gamma   90.00
#
_symmetry.space_group_name_H-M   'P 1'
#
loop_
_entity.id
_entity.type
_entity.pdbx_description
1 polymer ?
#
loop_
_entity_poly.entity_id
_entity_poly.type
_entity_poly.pdbx_seq_one_letter_code
_entity_poly.pdbx_strand_id
1 'polypeptide(L)'
;MAEGSNTLRHDQQQPTVERILAVVRDENKRMHEEVRTLRNQLKDLTGAVAIQSAYMQEYMKQQFMPQKPATKTVTKFKFPLESESDLVDIENAITEDNRQDCVAQMRSNIFKVGTLSSSLTNILSEEMVVNYNIEGMHGKKQLRCYTNFLNALLDAIKLYDASEPAIKQLGRAISNVKDKVSRNKIKLEKNLNSTEVVYLGSTPIDYDDNYDDADVMPSKDDDEDFNAKQIITKKEQEYLITELVDESVSKLNEIEFPLQTNADLEEVDNEIANGKKIEYTAKLKYLLSGDILPRTLKNVISKDLIYDSQSRSKKRNLRNIKIWKYEHFEDALLDVIQELHPKEAAKPLLLKSLAAIRKHDNKKQKNNDDDYVSDEEDPLMDI
;
A
#
# COMPACT_ATOMS: atom_id res chain seq x y z
N MET A 1 96.31 -75.56 29.52
CA MET A 1 95.77 -74.25 29.12
C MET A 1 95.11 -74.48 27.78
N ALA A 2 93.78 -74.60 27.77
CA ALA A 2 93.03 -75.15 26.65
C ALA A 2 92.64 -74.03 25.67
N GLU A 3 93.17 -74.16 24.45
CA GLU A 3 92.55 -73.65 23.23
C GLU A 3 91.15 -74.27 23.08
N GLY A 4 90.17 -73.46 22.67
CA GLY A 4 88.78 -73.89 22.59
C GLY A 4 87.97 -72.95 21.70
N SER A 5 88.14 -73.15 20.39
CA SER A 5 87.37 -72.60 19.29
C SER A 5 85.87 -72.51 19.56
N ASN A 6 85.25 -71.38 19.20
CA ASN A 6 83.82 -71.36 18.86
C ASN A 6 83.49 -70.31 17.78
N THR A 7 84.29 -70.32 16.71
CA THR A 7 83.80 -69.97 15.38
C THR A 7 83.05 -71.18 14.83
N LEU A 8 81.73 -71.08 14.67
CA LEU A 8 80.88 -71.71 13.64
C LEU A 8 79.44 -71.73 14.15
N ARG A 9 78.55 -70.88 13.59
CA ARG A 9 77.10 -71.08 13.40
C ARG A 9 76.38 -69.76 13.01
N HIS A 10 76.90 -69.02 12.04
CA HIS A 10 76.19 -67.84 11.50
C HIS A 10 75.75 -67.94 10.03
N ASP A 11 76.18 -68.97 9.30
CA ASP A 11 75.94 -69.04 7.85
C ASP A 11 74.69 -69.83 7.42
N GLN A 12 73.91 -70.41 8.35
CA GLN A 12 72.68 -71.17 8.02
C GLN A 12 71.36 -70.46 8.31
N GLN A 13 71.37 -69.28 8.97
CA GLN A 13 70.15 -68.48 9.22
C GLN A 13 69.93 -67.36 8.20
N GLN A 14 70.99 -66.87 7.55
CA GLN A 14 70.89 -65.84 6.50
C GLN A 14 69.95 -66.20 5.33
N PRO A 15 69.98 -67.42 4.74
CA PRO A 15 69.11 -67.72 3.60
C PRO A 15 67.63 -67.76 3.96
N THR A 16 67.29 -68.08 5.21
CA THR A 16 65.90 -68.13 5.69
C THR A 16 65.34 -66.74 5.95
N VAL A 17 66.14 -65.84 6.53
CA VAL A 17 65.75 -64.44 6.77
C VAL A 17 65.62 -63.69 5.44
N GLU A 18 66.53 -63.91 4.49
CA GLU A 18 66.43 -63.33 3.15
C GLU A 18 65.20 -63.82 2.39
N ARG A 19 64.85 -65.11 2.51
CA ARG A 19 63.62 -65.66 1.92
C ARG A 19 62.37 -65.04 2.53
N ILE A 20 62.33 -64.84 3.85
CA ILE A 20 61.21 -64.16 4.53
C ILE A 20 61.13 -62.69 4.10
N LEU A 21 62.26 -61.98 4.02
CA LEU A 21 62.30 -60.59 3.55
C LEU A 21 61.86 -60.45 2.08
N ALA A 22 62.21 -61.42 1.23
CA ALA A 22 61.74 -61.46 -0.15
C ALA A 22 60.22 -61.61 -0.22
N VAL A 23 59.65 -62.54 0.55
CA VAL A 23 58.19 -62.74 0.63
C VAL A 23 57.49 -61.48 1.16
N VAL A 24 58.00 -60.86 2.23
CA VAL A 24 57.42 -59.62 2.78
C VAL A 24 57.51 -58.46 1.79
N ARG A 25 58.58 -58.35 1.02
CA ARG A 25 58.71 -57.32 -0.02
C ARG A 25 57.72 -57.55 -1.15
N ASP A 26 57.53 -58.78 -1.58
CA ASP A 26 56.58 -59.11 -2.64
C ASP A 26 55.14 -58.93 -2.18
N GLU A 27 54.81 -59.30 -0.93
CA GLU A 27 53.51 -59.02 -0.33
C GLU A 27 53.26 -57.51 -0.20
N ASN A 28 54.26 -56.72 0.22
CA ASN A 28 54.15 -55.27 0.28
C ASN A 28 53.94 -54.64 -1.11
N LYS A 29 54.65 -55.13 -2.14
CA LYS A 29 54.43 -54.68 -3.52
C LYS A 29 53.00 -54.99 -3.98
N ARG A 30 52.52 -56.20 -3.68
CA ARG A 30 51.16 -56.62 -3.99
C ARG A 30 50.12 -55.75 -3.28
N MET A 31 50.27 -55.52 -1.97
CA MET A 31 49.39 -54.65 -1.21
C MET A 31 49.37 -53.21 -1.75
N HIS A 32 50.53 -52.68 -2.16
CA HIS A 32 50.58 -51.35 -2.76
C HIS A 32 49.84 -51.28 -4.10
N GLU A 33 49.91 -52.33 -4.91
CA GLU A 33 49.18 -52.42 -6.17
C GLU A 33 47.67 -52.57 -5.94
N GLU A 34 47.26 -53.32 -4.92
CA GLU A 34 45.85 -53.43 -4.50
C GLU A 34 45.32 -52.08 -3.99
N VAL A 35 46.07 -51.36 -3.14
CA VAL A 35 45.71 -50.01 -2.66
C VAL A 35 45.62 -49.02 -3.83
N ARG A 36 46.50 -49.14 -4.83
CA ARG A 36 46.46 -48.31 -6.04
C ARG A 36 45.20 -48.59 -6.86
N THR A 37 44.85 -49.87 -7.02
CA THR A 37 43.65 -50.30 -7.73
C THR A 37 42.40 -49.80 -7.03
N LEU A 38 42.31 -49.94 -5.70
CA LEU A 38 41.19 -49.45 -4.89
C LEU A 38 41.05 -47.92 -4.98
N ARG A 39 42.16 -47.18 -4.96
CA ARG A 39 42.13 -45.71 -5.15
C ARG A 39 41.60 -45.31 -6.53
N ASN A 40 41.98 -46.04 -7.57
CA ASN A 40 41.47 -45.78 -8.92
C ASN A 40 39.96 -46.06 -8.99
N GLN A 41 39.50 -47.18 -8.43
CA GLN A 41 38.06 -47.51 -8.36
C GLN A 41 37.25 -46.47 -7.57
N LEU A 42 37.77 -45.98 -6.44
CA LEU A 42 37.15 -44.91 -5.66
C LEU A 42 37.06 -43.61 -6.46
N LYS A 43 38.07 -43.30 -7.27
CA LYS A 43 38.07 -42.11 -8.14
C LYS A 43 36.99 -42.23 -9.22
N ASP A 44 36.86 -43.40 -9.84
CA ASP A 44 35.83 -43.66 -10.86
C ASP A 44 34.42 -43.60 -10.27
N LEU A 45 34.23 -44.19 -9.08
CA LEU A 45 32.95 -44.13 -8.36
C LEU A 45 32.61 -42.69 -7.95
N THR A 46 33.59 -41.92 -7.47
CA THR A 46 33.40 -40.50 -7.14
C THR A 46 32.98 -39.70 -8.37
N GLY A 47 33.60 -39.96 -9.53
CA GLY A 47 33.22 -39.37 -10.80
C GLY A 47 31.78 -39.74 -11.20
N ALA A 48 31.41 -41.01 -11.09
CA ALA A 48 30.05 -41.48 -11.40
C ALA A 48 28.99 -40.84 -10.47
N VAL A 49 29.27 -40.73 -9.17
CA VAL A 49 28.38 -40.05 -8.21
C VAL A 49 28.29 -38.55 -8.47
N ALA A 50 29.38 -37.90 -8.90
CA ALA A 50 29.35 -36.50 -9.31
C ALA A 50 28.47 -36.30 -10.54
N ILE A 51 28.58 -37.18 -11.55
CA ILE A 51 27.72 -37.16 -12.75
C ILE A 51 26.26 -37.42 -12.38
N GLN A 52 25.99 -38.42 -11.54
CA GLN A 52 24.64 -38.75 -11.10
C GLN A 52 24.02 -37.64 -10.26
N SER A 53 24.81 -36.98 -9.39
CA SER A 53 24.33 -35.85 -8.59
C SER A 53 24.09 -34.61 -9.44
N ALA A 54 24.92 -34.34 -10.45
CA ALA A 54 24.67 -33.29 -11.43
C ALA A 54 23.40 -33.56 -12.26
N TYR A 55 23.23 -34.81 -12.73
CA TYR A 55 22.02 -35.22 -13.43
C TYR A 55 20.78 -35.11 -12.53
N MET A 56 20.87 -35.53 -11.27
CA MET A 56 19.79 -35.41 -10.30
C MET A 56 19.48 -33.96 -9.96
N GLN A 57 20.49 -33.09 -9.83
CA GLN A 57 20.29 -31.65 -9.67
C GLN A 57 19.62 -31.03 -10.89
N GLU A 58 20.00 -31.44 -12.10
CA GLU A 58 19.39 -30.94 -13.33
C GLU A 58 17.95 -31.45 -13.50
N TYR A 59 17.71 -32.72 -13.20
CA TYR A 59 16.38 -33.31 -13.12
C TYR A 59 15.54 -32.63 -12.05
N MET A 60 16.13 -32.32 -10.89
CA MET A 60 15.49 -31.51 -9.85
C MET A 60 15.27 -30.07 -10.29
N LYS A 61 16.10 -29.45 -11.13
CA LYS A 61 15.81 -28.12 -11.71
C LYS A 61 14.73 -28.16 -12.78
N GLN A 62 14.51 -29.31 -13.41
CA GLN A 62 13.43 -29.49 -14.39
C GLN A 62 12.10 -29.84 -13.69
N GLN A 63 12.14 -30.64 -12.62
CA GLN A 63 10.98 -31.01 -11.78
C GLN A 63 10.62 -29.91 -10.75
N PHE A 64 11.66 -29.29 -10.20
CA PHE A 64 11.67 -28.15 -9.27
C PHE A 64 12.54 -27.06 -9.89
N MET A 65 12.14 -26.58 -11.07
CA MET A 65 12.28 -25.14 -11.27
C MET A 65 11.81 -24.52 -9.95
N PRO A 66 12.44 -23.46 -9.42
CA PRO A 66 11.71 -22.64 -8.49
C PRO A 66 10.42 -22.33 -9.23
N GLN A 67 9.34 -22.97 -8.81
CA GLN A 67 8.13 -22.24 -8.63
C GLN A 67 8.60 -21.12 -7.72
N LYS A 68 9.06 -20.02 -8.37
CA LYS A 68 8.61 -18.69 -8.01
C LYS A 68 7.24 -18.97 -7.45
N PRO A 69 7.05 -18.88 -6.12
CA PRO A 69 5.87 -19.41 -5.44
C PRO A 69 4.74 -19.04 -6.35
N ALA A 70 3.85 -19.96 -6.75
CA ALA A 70 2.80 -19.62 -7.68
C ALA A 70 2.05 -18.38 -7.15
N THR A 71 2.55 -17.19 -7.44
CA THR A 71 1.91 -16.25 -8.29
C THR A 71 1.44 -17.12 -9.45
N LYS A 72 0.29 -17.80 -9.22
CA LYS A 72 -0.94 -17.38 -9.89
C LYS A 72 -0.60 -16.04 -10.46
N THR A 73 -0.28 -15.96 -11.75
CA THR A 73 -0.21 -14.67 -12.42
C THR A 73 -1.49 -14.01 -11.99
N VAL A 74 -1.41 -13.18 -10.94
CA VAL A 74 -2.57 -12.62 -10.30
C VAL A 74 -3.03 -11.75 -11.42
N THR A 75 -4.05 -12.20 -12.13
CA THR A 75 -4.60 -11.47 -13.26
C THR A 75 -5.00 -10.16 -12.63
N LYS A 76 -4.15 -9.14 -12.77
CA LYS A 76 -4.31 -7.89 -12.03
C LYS A 76 -5.47 -7.22 -12.73
N PHE A 77 -6.64 -7.35 -12.15
CA PHE A 77 -7.84 -6.70 -12.66
C PHE A 77 -7.64 -5.21 -12.43
N LYS A 78 -7.78 -4.43 -13.50
CA LYS A 78 -7.66 -2.99 -13.43
C LYS A 78 -8.95 -2.45 -12.80
N PHE A 79 -8.84 -1.88 -11.61
CA PHE A 79 -9.93 -1.20 -10.92
C PHE A 79 -9.54 0.26 -10.68
N PRO A 80 -10.50 1.20 -10.64
CA PRO A 80 -11.93 1.02 -10.90
C PRO A 80 -12.25 0.79 -12.39
N LEU A 81 -13.40 0.15 -12.68
CA LEU A 81 -13.92 0.00 -14.05
C LEU A 81 -14.63 1.28 -14.45
N GLU A 82 -14.16 1.89 -15.53
CA GLU A 82 -14.63 3.21 -15.98
C GLU A 82 -15.62 3.08 -17.13
N SER A 83 -15.50 2.02 -17.93
CA SER A 83 -16.31 1.81 -19.14
C SER A 83 -17.07 0.48 -19.13
N GLU A 84 -18.07 0.39 -20.02
CA GLU A 84 -18.74 -0.89 -20.29
C GLU A 84 -17.79 -1.92 -20.94
N SER A 85 -16.81 -1.45 -21.74
CA SER A 85 -15.79 -2.34 -22.32
C SER A 85 -15.01 -3.05 -21.21
N ASP A 86 -14.59 -2.32 -20.17
CA ASP A 86 -13.87 -2.91 -19.03
C ASP A 86 -14.71 -3.96 -18.31
N LEU A 87 -16.03 -3.75 -18.24
CA LEU A 87 -16.97 -4.68 -17.62
C LEU A 87 -17.10 -5.97 -18.43
N VAL A 88 -17.17 -5.87 -19.76
CA VAL A 88 -17.17 -7.02 -20.68
C VAL A 88 -15.84 -7.77 -20.64
N ASP A 89 -14.73 -7.04 -20.63
CA ASP A 89 -13.39 -7.61 -20.57
C ASP A 89 -13.19 -8.40 -19.28
N ILE A 90 -13.63 -7.86 -18.15
CA ILE A 90 -13.58 -8.58 -16.86
C ILE A 90 -14.53 -9.77 -16.84
N GLU A 91 -15.75 -9.65 -17.34
CA GLU A 91 -16.70 -10.77 -17.39
C GLU A 91 -16.13 -11.97 -18.16
N ASN A 92 -15.44 -11.69 -19.28
CA ASN A 92 -14.78 -12.69 -20.11
C ASN A 92 -13.47 -13.19 -19.50
N ALA A 93 -12.75 -12.35 -18.76
CA ALA A 93 -11.50 -12.72 -18.12
C ALA A 93 -11.72 -13.58 -16.87
N ILE A 94 -12.85 -13.47 -16.19
CA ILE A 94 -13.17 -14.29 -15.01
C ILE A 94 -13.48 -15.72 -15.44
N THR A 95 -12.65 -16.65 -15.02
CA THR A 95 -12.84 -18.10 -15.15
C THR A 95 -12.95 -18.73 -13.76
N GLU A 96 -13.43 -19.98 -13.69
CA GLU A 96 -13.59 -20.68 -12.41
C GLU A 96 -12.26 -20.78 -11.64
N ASP A 97 -11.13 -20.91 -12.35
CA ASP A 97 -9.79 -21.04 -11.78
C ASP A 97 -9.26 -19.72 -11.18
N ASN A 98 -9.65 -18.57 -11.73
CA ASN A 98 -9.16 -17.25 -11.32
C ASN A 98 -10.18 -16.45 -10.49
N ARG A 99 -11.41 -16.95 -10.35
CA ARG A 99 -12.49 -16.28 -9.60
C ARG A 99 -12.07 -15.89 -8.19
N GLN A 100 -11.37 -16.79 -7.48
CA GLN A 100 -10.90 -16.52 -6.12
C GLN A 100 -9.90 -15.35 -6.07
N ASP A 101 -9.07 -15.18 -7.09
CA ASP A 101 -8.09 -14.09 -7.16
C ASP A 101 -8.77 -12.76 -7.47
N CYS A 102 -9.81 -12.79 -8.31
CA CYS A 102 -10.69 -11.65 -8.54
C CYS A 102 -11.41 -11.22 -7.25
N VAL A 103 -11.99 -12.18 -6.52
CA VAL A 103 -12.63 -11.95 -5.23
C VAL A 103 -11.64 -11.35 -4.23
N ALA A 104 -10.41 -11.86 -4.15
CA ALA A 104 -9.38 -11.34 -3.26
C ALA A 104 -8.99 -9.88 -3.59
N GLN A 105 -8.88 -9.54 -4.88
CA GLN A 105 -8.61 -8.17 -5.33
C GLN A 105 -9.78 -7.23 -5.03
N MET A 106 -11.01 -7.61 -5.37
CA MET A 106 -12.22 -6.85 -5.04
C MET A 106 -12.33 -6.64 -3.53
N ARG A 107 -12.08 -7.69 -2.74
CA ARG A 107 -12.01 -7.62 -1.28
C ARG A 107 -11.00 -6.58 -0.83
N SER A 108 -9.76 -6.63 -1.34
CA SER A 108 -8.75 -5.65 -0.95
C SER A 108 -9.20 -4.21 -1.22
N ASN A 109 -9.95 -3.97 -2.31
CA ASN A 109 -10.49 -2.65 -2.65
C ASN A 109 -11.73 -2.27 -1.83
N ILE A 110 -12.58 -3.24 -1.47
CA ILE A 110 -13.75 -3.06 -0.58
C ILE A 110 -13.31 -2.69 0.84
N PHE A 111 -12.24 -3.30 1.34
CA PHE A 111 -11.80 -3.13 2.72
C PHE A 111 -10.93 -1.87 2.96
N LYS A 112 -10.46 -1.19 1.90
CA LYS A 112 -9.66 0.04 2.03
C LYS A 112 -10.43 1.21 2.67
N VAL A 113 -11.73 1.35 2.40
CA VAL A 113 -12.45 2.60 2.65
C VAL A 113 -13.75 2.40 3.45
N GLY A 114 -13.64 2.19 4.77
CA GLY A 114 -14.73 2.45 5.73
C GLY A 114 -16.08 1.77 5.42
N THR A 115 -16.93 2.41 4.62
CA THR A 115 -18.28 1.93 4.26
C THR A 115 -18.31 1.29 2.86
N LEU A 116 -19.08 0.21 2.69
CA LEU A 116 -19.25 -0.48 1.41
C LEU A 116 -19.57 0.46 0.24
N SER A 117 -20.43 1.47 0.45
CA SER A 117 -20.78 2.47 -0.57
C SER A 117 -19.59 3.26 -1.08
N SER A 118 -18.65 3.63 -0.18
CA SER A 118 -17.45 4.38 -0.57
C SER A 118 -16.38 3.48 -1.18
N SER A 119 -16.37 2.20 -0.85
CA SER A 119 -15.41 1.26 -1.44
C SER A 119 -15.89 0.69 -2.77
N LEU A 120 -17.22 0.68 -3.01
CA LEU A 120 -17.79 0.29 -4.30
C LEU A 120 -17.25 1.18 -5.43
N THR A 121 -17.02 2.46 -5.16
CA THR A 121 -16.43 3.40 -6.14
C THR A 121 -14.96 3.09 -6.48
N ASN A 122 -14.31 2.21 -5.72
CA ASN A 122 -12.96 1.70 -6.02
C ASN A 122 -12.99 0.47 -6.94
N ILE A 123 -14.17 -0.11 -7.19
CA ILE A 123 -14.36 -1.25 -8.11
C ILE A 123 -15.05 -0.79 -9.38
N LEU A 124 -16.13 -0.03 -9.25
CA LEU A 124 -16.88 0.57 -10.36
C LEU A 124 -16.78 2.08 -10.23
N SER A 125 -16.48 2.81 -11.31
CA SER A 125 -16.47 4.27 -11.28
C SER A 125 -17.84 4.82 -10.84
N GLU A 126 -17.86 6.04 -10.30
CA GLU A 126 -19.11 6.68 -9.85
C GLU A 126 -20.13 6.81 -11.00
N GLU A 127 -19.65 7.08 -12.22
CA GLU A 127 -20.46 7.13 -13.45
C GLU A 127 -21.07 5.76 -13.77
N MET A 128 -20.28 4.68 -13.68
CA MET A 128 -20.76 3.32 -13.91
C MET A 128 -21.84 2.95 -12.88
N VAL A 129 -21.63 3.25 -11.60
CA VAL A 129 -22.63 2.97 -10.55
C VAL A 129 -23.96 3.70 -10.81
N VAL A 130 -23.91 4.93 -11.34
CA VAL A 130 -25.12 5.71 -11.66
C VAL A 130 -25.90 5.10 -12.84
N ASN A 131 -25.19 4.60 -13.85
CA ASN A 131 -25.74 4.06 -15.10
C ASN A 131 -26.23 2.60 -15.00
N TYR A 132 -25.77 1.86 -13.99
CA TYR A 132 -26.15 0.46 -13.80
C TYR A 132 -27.09 0.26 -12.59
N ASN A 133 -28.01 -0.68 -12.72
CA ASN A 133 -28.87 -1.21 -11.66
C ASN A 133 -28.69 -2.73 -11.59
N ILE A 134 -28.99 -3.33 -10.43
CA ILE A 134 -28.95 -4.80 -10.30
C ILE A 134 -29.89 -5.48 -11.32
N GLU A 135 -31.11 -4.94 -11.47
CA GLU A 135 -32.15 -5.52 -12.34
C GLU A 135 -32.43 -4.73 -13.63
N GLY A 136 -31.73 -3.62 -13.88
CA GLY A 136 -31.92 -2.83 -15.12
C GLY A 136 -33.19 -1.97 -15.17
N MET A 137 -33.78 -1.63 -14.03
CA MET A 137 -34.98 -0.77 -14.01
C MET A 137 -34.68 0.68 -14.43
N HIS A 138 -35.67 1.36 -15.03
CA HIS A 138 -35.66 2.79 -15.40
C HIS A 138 -34.63 3.19 -16.46
N GLY A 139 -34.49 2.39 -17.53
CA GLY A 139 -33.57 2.71 -18.63
C GLY A 139 -32.08 2.59 -18.27
N LYS A 140 -31.79 2.03 -17.09
CA LYS A 140 -30.43 1.75 -16.63
C LYS A 140 -30.02 0.35 -17.03
N LYS A 141 -28.72 0.15 -17.26
CA LYS A 141 -28.19 -1.16 -17.65
C LYS A 141 -28.25 -2.14 -16.49
N GLN A 142 -28.38 -3.42 -16.81
CA GLN A 142 -28.54 -4.49 -15.84
C GLN A 142 -27.19 -5.13 -15.48
N LEU A 143 -26.80 -5.08 -14.21
CA LEU A 143 -25.57 -5.71 -13.73
C LEU A 143 -25.67 -7.25 -13.71
N ARG A 144 -26.89 -7.80 -13.58
CA ARG A 144 -27.14 -9.26 -13.68
C ARG A 144 -26.76 -9.87 -15.04
N CYS A 145 -26.58 -9.07 -16.10
CA CYS A 145 -26.08 -9.59 -17.38
C CYS A 145 -24.62 -10.05 -17.31
N TYR A 146 -23.87 -9.57 -16.30
CA TYR A 146 -22.45 -9.88 -16.08
C TYR A 146 -22.35 -10.84 -14.90
N THR A 147 -22.68 -12.11 -15.15
CA THR A 147 -22.88 -13.13 -14.11
C THR A 147 -21.60 -13.48 -13.36
N ASN A 148 -20.47 -13.61 -14.04
CA ASN A 148 -19.20 -13.98 -13.43
C ASN A 148 -18.69 -12.84 -12.53
N PHE A 149 -18.73 -11.62 -13.04
CA PHE A 149 -18.40 -10.41 -12.29
C PHE A 149 -19.32 -10.21 -11.08
N LEU A 150 -20.64 -10.31 -11.28
CA LEU A 150 -21.61 -10.11 -10.21
C LEU A 150 -21.44 -11.16 -9.10
N ASN A 151 -21.24 -12.43 -9.46
CA ASN A 151 -21.00 -13.49 -8.48
C ASN A 151 -19.71 -13.25 -7.70
N ALA A 152 -18.60 -12.89 -8.37
CA ALA A 152 -17.35 -12.56 -7.71
C ALA A 152 -17.50 -11.35 -6.76
N LEU A 153 -18.23 -10.32 -7.19
CA LEU A 153 -18.51 -9.14 -6.36
C LEU A 153 -19.35 -9.49 -5.13
N LEU A 154 -20.39 -10.31 -5.31
CA LEU A 154 -21.24 -10.76 -4.19
C LEU A 154 -20.44 -11.59 -3.19
N ASP A 155 -19.56 -12.47 -3.65
CA ASP A 155 -18.69 -13.24 -2.77
C ASP A 155 -17.69 -12.36 -2.01
N ALA A 156 -17.14 -11.33 -2.66
CA ALA A 156 -16.29 -10.35 -1.98
C ALA A 156 -17.06 -9.56 -0.89
N ILE A 157 -18.35 -9.24 -1.12
CA ILE A 157 -19.21 -8.55 -0.16
C ILE A 157 -19.61 -9.47 1.00
N LYS A 158 -19.93 -10.75 0.74
CA LYS A 158 -20.21 -11.73 1.81
C LYS A 158 -19.05 -11.86 2.79
N LEU A 159 -17.82 -11.73 2.31
CA LEU A 159 -16.61 -11.75 3.14
C LEU A 159 -16.41 -10.45 3.95
N TYR A 160 -17.02 -9.34 3.53
CA TYR A 160 -16.96 -8.05 4.23
C TYR A 160 -17.93 -7.99 5.42
N ASP A 161 -19.18 -8.37 5.19
CA ASP A 161 -20.21 -8.39 6.22
C ASP A 161 -21.16 -9.56 5.97
N ALA A 162 -21.23 -10.48 6.93
CA ALA A 162 -22.10 -11.65 6.88
C ALA A 162 -23.49 -11.39 7.50
N SER A 163 -23.75 -10.19 8.02
CA SER A 163 -24.99 -9.87 8.74
C SER A 163 -26.22 -9.83 7.83
N GLU A 164 -26.07 -9.35 6.59
CA GLU A 164 -27.16 -9.23 5.63
C GLU A 164 -26.87 -9.99 4.32
N PRO A 165 -27.89 -10.38 3.53
CA PRO A 165 -27.67 -10.93 2.20
C PRO A 165 -26.87 -9.96 1.31
N ALA A 166 -25.76 -10.43 0.73
CA ALA A 166 -24.84 -9.59 -0.05
C ALA A 166 -25.52 -8.80 -1.18
N ILE A 167 -26.59 -9.35 -1.78
CA ILE A 167 -27.37 -8.66 -2.82
C ILE A 167 -28.10 -7.42 -2.27
N LYS A 168 -28.61 -7.47 -1.04
CA LYS A 168 -29.27 -6.34 -0.38
C LYS A 168 -28.23 -5.28 0.01
N GLN A 169 -27.08 -5.71 0.51
CA GLN A 169 -25.97 -4.81 0.82
C GLN A 169 -25.47 -4.06 -0.41
N LEU A 170 -25.28 -4.78 -1.53
CA LEU A 170 -24.91 -4.19 -2.82
C LEU A 170 -25.97 -3.19 -3.30
N GLY A 171 -27.26 -3.54 -3.21
CA GLY A 171 -28.36 -2.64 -3.56
C GLY A 171 -28.34 -1.35 -2.74
N ARG A 172 -28.16 -1.45 -1.42
CA ARG A 172 -28.04 -0.30 -0.52
C ARG A 172 -26.80 0.55 -0.83
N ALA A 173 -25.66 -0.08 -1.11
CA ALA A 173 -24.43 0.61 -1.48
C ALA A 173 -24.59 1.40 -2.78
N ILE A 174 -25.19 0.80 -3.81
CA ILE A 174 -25.50 1.47 -5.09
C ILE A 174 -26.43 2.68 -4.87
N SER A 175 -27.49 2.53 -4.07
CA SER A 175 -28.40 3.64 -3.76
C SER A 175 -27.69 4.78 -3.04
N ASN A 176 -26.86 4.47 -2.03
CA ASN A 176 -26.10 5.48 -1.30
C ASN A 176 -25.14 6.27 -2.19
N VAL A 177 -24.48 5.61 -3.15
CA VAL A 177 -23.61 6.27 -4.14
C VAL A 177 -24.45 7.20 -5.03
N LYS A 178 -25.58 6.72 -5.55
CA LYS A 178 -26.49 7.55 -6.37
C LYS A 178 -27.02 8.77 -5.61
N ASP A 179 -27.38 8.60 -4.35
CA ASP A 179 -27.83 9.69 -3.48
C ASP A 179 -26.70 10.68 -3.18
N LYS A 180 -25.46 10.20 -3.06
CA LYS A 180 -24.27 11.06 -2.91
C LYS A 180 -24.04 11.90 -4.16
N VAL A 181 -24.03 11.29 -5.35
CA VAL A 181 -23.89 11.99 -6.64
C VAL A 181 -24.97 13.05 -6.80
N SER A 182 -26.22 12.67 -6.57
CA SER A 182 -27.37 13.56 -6.74
C SER A 182 -27.30 14.75 -5.80
N ARG A 183 -26.94 14.53 -4.52
CA ARG A 183 -26.72 15.61 -3.56
C ARG A 183 -25.56 16.53 -3.94
N ASN A 184 -24.48 15.97 -4.49
CA ASN A 184 -23.33 16.75 -4.94
C ASN A 184 -23.68 17.63 -6.14
N LYS A 185 -24.42 17.09 -7.11
CA LYS A 185 -24.93 17.85 -8.26
C LYS A 185 -25.80 19.03 -7.82
N ILE A 186 -26.76 18.79 -6.93
CA ILE A 186 -27.63 19.84 -6.39
C ILE A 186 -26.82 20.92 -5.65
N LYS A 187 -25.80 20.53 -4.88
CA LYS A 187 -24.91 21.49 -4.20
C LYS A 187 -24.11 22.33 -5.20
N LEU A 188 -23.62 21.71 -6.27
CA LEU A 188 -22.88 22.41 -7.32
C LEU A 188 -23.76 23.44 -8.03
N GLU A 189 -24.97 23.06 -8.41
CA GLU A 189 -25.96 23.94 -9.04
C GLU A 189 -26.35 25.11 -8.12
N LYS A 190 -26.55 24.85 -6.82
CA LYS A 190 -26.80 25.93 -5.84
C LYS A 190 -25.63 26.88 -5.70
N ASN A 191 -24.39 26.37 -5.71
CA ASN A 191 -23.20 27.21 -5.60
C ASN A 191 -22.96 28.05 -6.87
N LEU A 192 -23.23 27.51 -8.05
CA LEU A 192 -23.18 28.26 -9.32
C LEU A 192 -24.23 29.38 -9.33
N ASN A 193 -25.48 29.07 -8.99
CA ASN A 193 -26.56 30.05 -8.94
C ASN A 193 -26.40 31.09 -7.82
N SER A 194 -25.60 30.81 -6.78
CA SER A 194 -25.29 31.78 -5.73
C SER A 194 -24.10 32.70 -6.11
N THR A 195 -23.30 32.30 -7.09
CA THR A 195 -22.14 33.08 -7.56
C THR A 195 -22.52 34.08 -8.65
N GLU A 196 -23.67 33.88 -9.32
CA GLU A 196 -24.15 34.74 -10.40
C GLU A 196 -24.97 35.98 -9.93
N VAL A 197 -25.05 36.25 -8.61
CA VAL A 197 -25.85 37.37 -8.05
C VAL A 197 -24.99 38.53 -7.51
N VAL A 198 -23.70 38.61 -7.86
CA VAL A 198 -22.83 39.69 -7.38
C VAL A 198 -22.14 40.37 -8.57
N TYR A 199 -22.60 41.61 -8.89
CA TYR A 199 -22.28 42.52 -10.02
C TYR A 199 -23.02 42.18 -11.34
N LEU A 200 -23.97 42.98 -11.85
CA LEU A 200 -23.92 44.43 -12.05
C LEU A 200 -25.11 45.16 -11.42
N GLY A 201 -24.83 46.14 -10.58
CA GLY A 201 -25.78 47.21 -10.30
C GLY A 201 -25.99 48.01 -11.59
N SER A 202 -27.15 47.83 -12.22
CA SER A 202 -27.64 48.71 -13.28
C SER A 202 -28.79 49.51 -12.70
N THR A 203 -28.62 50.82 -12.69
CA THR A 203 -29.68 51.80 -12.45
C THR A 203 -30.85 51.54 -13.38
N PRO A 204 -32.10 51.88 -12.98
CA PRO A 204 -33.24 51.82 -13.89
C PRO A 204 -32.98 52.80 -15.05
N ILE A 205 -32.70 52.27 -16.23
CA ILE A 205 -32.69 53.02 -17.48
C ILE A 205 -34.04 52.73 -18.11
N ASP A 206 -34.85 53.78 -18.21
CA ASP A 206 -36.06 53.80 -19.03
C ASP A 206 -35.65 53.52 -20.47
N TYR A 207 -36.11 52.39 -21.02
CA TYR A 207 -35.95 52.11 -22.44
C TYR A 207 -37.05 52.86 -23.20
N ASP A 208 -36.62 53.87 -23.95
CA ASP A 208 -37.39 54.53 -24.99
C ASP A 208 -37.37 53.65 -26.25
N ASP A 209 -38.56 53.31 -26.75
CA ASP A 209 -38.79 52.52 -27.94
C ASP A 209 -38.33 53.32 -29.18
N ASN A 210 -37.14 53.00 -29.71
CA ASN A 210 -36.82 53.14 -31.13
C ASN A 210 -35.40 52.66 -31.39
N TYR A 211 -35.24 51.59 -32.17
CA TYR A 211 -34.25 51.52 -33.27
C TYR A 211 -34.55 50.28 -34.11
N ASP A 212 -35.27 50.50 -35.21
CA ASP A 212 -35.01 49.84 -36.48
C ASP A 212 -33.61 50.29 -36.93
N ASP A 213 -32.65 49.38 -37.08
CA ASP A 213 -31.88 49.20 -38.32
C ASP A 213 -30.68 48.24 -38.16
N ALA A 214 -30.54 47.43 -39.21
CA ALA A 214 -29.31 46.90 -39.81
C ALA A 214 -28.30 46.07 -38.99
N ASP A 215 -28.24 44.79 -39.36
CA ASP A 215 -27.04 44.06 -39.80
C ASP A 215 -25.70 44.43 -39.16
N VAL A 216 -25.12 43.47 -38.43
CA VAL A 216 -23.74 42.96 -38.59
C VAL A 216 -23.55 41.81 -37.57
N MET A 217 -23.38 40.59 -38.08
CA MET A 217 -22.91 39.46 -37.29
C MET A 217 -21.38 39.50 -37.17
N PRO A 218 -20.79 39.45 -35.96
CA PRO A 218 -19.37 39.18 -35.83
C PRO A 218 -19.13 37.66 -35.92
N SER A 219 -18.26 37.29 -36.86
CA SER A 219 -17.71 35.95 -37.03
C SER A 219 -16.99 35.49 -35.77
N LYS A 220 -17.35 34.30 -35.29
CA LYS A 220 -16.67 33.55 -34.24
C LYS A 220 -15.61 32.68 -34.88
N ASP A 221 -14.41 33.18 -35.04
CA ASP A 221 -13.21 32.37 -35.27
C ASP A 221 -12.03 33.15 -34.64
N ASP A 222 -11.16 32.46 -33.88
CA ASP A 222 -9.79 32.87 -33.47
C ASP A 222 -9.42 32.93 -31.96
N ASP A 223 -10.16 32.33 -31.01
CA ASP A 223 -9.75 32.37 -29.57
C ASP A 223 -9.30 31.02 -28.94
N GLU A 224 -9.24 29.90 -29.68
CA GLU A 224 -8.90 28.58 -29.07
C GLU A 224 -7.39 28.31 -28.86
N ASP A 225 -6.48 29.05 -29.50
CA ASP A 225 -5.04 28.69 -29.48
C ASP A 225 -4.23 29.32 -28.32
N PHE A 226 -4.80 30.27 -27.57
CA PHE A 226 -4.07 30.95 -26.48
C PHE A 226 -4.14 30.19 -25.13
N ASN A 227 -5.16 29.34 -24.92
CA ASN A 227 -5.35 28.62 -23.66
C ASN A 227 -4.49 27.34 -23.58
N ALA A 228 -4.22 26.68 -24.71
CA ALA A 228 -3.42 25.45 -24.75
C ALA A 228 -1.94 25.68 -24.33
N LYS A 229 -1.37 26.83 -24.68
CA LYS A 229 0.03 27.18 -24.33
C LYS A 229 0.24 27.50 -22.84
N GLN A 230 -0.79 28.04 -22.15
CA GLN A 230 -0.73 28.23 -20.69
C GLN A 230 -0.83 26.92 -19.90
N ILE A 231 -1.58 25.94 -20.42
CA ILE A 231 -1.76 24.65 -19.75
C ILE A 231 -0.49 23.79 -19.83
N ILE A 232 0.24 23.85 -20.97
CA ILE A 232 1.48 23.09 -21.17
C ILE A 232 2.60 23.62 -20.27
N THR A 233 2.78 24.94 -20.18
CA THR A 233 3.81 25.55 -19.33
C THR A 233 3.58 25.30 -17.84
N LYS A 234 2.32 25.19 -17.38
CA LYS A 234 2.00 24.88 -15.99
C LYS A 234 2.32 23.43 -15.61
N LYS A 235 2.07 22.47 -16.52
CA LYS A 235 2.43 21.06 -16.34
C LYS A 235 3.94 20.82 -16.35
N GLU A 236 4.68 21.53 -17.19
CA GLU A 236 6.14 21.47 -17.21
C GLU A 236 6.75 22.04 -15.92
N GLN A 237 6.17 23.10 -15.35
CA GLN A 237 6.57 23.62 -14.04
C GLN A 237 6.27 22.64 -12.90
N GLU A 238 5.12 21.95 -12.92
CA GLU A 238 4.80 20.92 -11.92
C GLU A 238 5.76 19.71 -11.99
N TYR A 239 6.17 19.30 -13.20
CA TYR A 239 7.13 18.20 -13.38
C TYR A 239 8.52 18.56 -12.85
N LEU A 240 9.02 19.77 -13.14
CA LEU A 240 10.30 20.27 -12.63
C LEU A 240 10.32 20.45 -11.10
N ILE A 241 9.20 20.82 -10.48
CA ILE A 241 9.08 20.88 -9.02
C ILE A 241 9.17 19.46 -8.41
N THR A 242 8.64 18.45 -9.08
CA THR A 242 8.66 17.06 -8.57
C THR A 242 10.08 16.47 -8.60
N GLU A 243 10.86 16.77 -9.65
CA GLU A 243 12.23 16.27 -9.81
C GLU A 243 13.25 16.98 -8.89
N LEU A 244 13.05 18.28 -8.59
CA LEU A 244 13.87 19.03 -7.63
C LEU A 244 13.60 18.65 -6.16
N VAL A 245 12.42 18.10 -5.87
CA VAL A 245 12.06 17.62 -4.52
C VAL A 245 12.83 16.34 -4.17
N ASP A 246 13.12 15.44 -5.12
CA ASP A 246 13.85 14.19 -4.84
C ASP A 246 15.33 14.42 -4.43
N GLU A 247 16.01 15.41 -5.02
CA GLU A 247 17.39 15.76 -4.65
C GLU A 247 17.48 16.51 -3.31
N SER A 248 16.47 17.30 -2.96
CA SER A 248 16.42 18.07 -1.71
C SER A 248 15.98 17.22 -0.51
N VAL A 249 15.05 16.28 -0.72
CA VAL A 249 14.54 15.37 0.32
C VAL A 249 15.63 14.43 0.82
N SER A 250 16.61 14.08 -0.03
CA SER A 250 17.73 13.19 0.33
C SER A 250 18.68 13.76 1.40
N LYS A 251 18.63 15.08 1.68
CA LYS A 251 19.41 15.74 2.73
C LYS A 251 18.65 15.94 4.05
N LEU A 252 17.35 15.67 4.10
CA LEU A 252 16.47 15.78 5.28
C LEU A 252 16.30 14.46 6.04
N ASN A 253 17.24 13.53 5.84
CA ASN A 253 17.14 12.15 6.33
C ASN A 253 17.44 11.98 7.83
N GLU A 254 17.74 13.05 8.57
CA GLU A 254 18.00 12.95 10.01
C GLU A 254 16.72 12.99 10.86
N ILE A 255 15.68 13.71 10.43
CA ILE A 255 14.43 13.78 11.20
C ILE A 255 13.43 12.73 10.71
N GLU A 256 13.24 11.70 11.53
CA GLU A 256 12.26 10.64 11.35
C GLU A 256 10.84 11.13 11.71
N PHE A 257 9.89 10.91 10.81
CA PHE A 257 8.47 11.11 11.07
C PHE A 257 7.79 9.76 11.38
N PRO A 258 6.77 9.71 12.26
CA PRO A 258 6.13 10.83 12.95
C PRO A 258 6.98 11.37 14.11
N LEU A 259 6.91 12.68 14.35
CA LEU A 259 7.58 13.34 15.49
C LEU A 259 7.04 12.74 16.80
N GLN A 260 7.92 12.31 17.70
CA GLN A 260 7.56 11.56 18.90
C GLN A 260 7.70 12.39 20.19
N THR A 261 8.67 13.29 20.22
CA THR A 261 9.00 14.10 21.40
C THR A 261 8.82 15.60 21.16
N ASN A 262 8.72 16.39 22.24
CA ASN A 262 8.69 17.86 22.11
C ASN A 262 10.04 18.42 21.62
N ALA A 263 11.14 17.68 21.82
CA ALA A 263 12.45 18.06 21.31
C ALA A 263 12.45 17.98 19.78
N ASP A 264 11.84 16.94 19.20
CA ASP A 264 11.72 16.81 17.74
C ASP A 264 10.90 17.97 17.13
N LEU A 265 9.83 18.40 17.82
CA LEU A 265 9.04 19.56 17.40
C LEU A 265 9.83 20.87 17.50
N GLU A 266 10.60 21.06 18.57
CA GLU A 266 11.44 22.23 18.77
C GLU A 266 12.58 22.30 17.75
N GLU A 267 13.20 21.16 17.44
CA GLU A 267 14.22 21.04 16.41
C GLU A 267 13.66 21.42 15.04
N VAL A 268 12.53 20.82 14.63
CA VAL A 268 11.87 21.14 13.36
C VAL A 268 11.46 22.62 13.29
N ASP A 269 10.90 23.18 14.37
CA ASP A 269 10.50 24.60 14.41
C ASP A 269 11.70 25.54 14.23
N ASN A 270 12.82 25.25 14.91
CA ASN A 270 14.08 25.99 14.76
C ASN A 270 14.65 25.85 13.34
N GLU A 271 14.58 24.66 12.74
CA GLU A 271 15.04 24.46 11.37
C GLU A 271 14.21 25.25 10.35
N ILE A 272 12.88 25.28 10.52
CA ILE A 272 11.98 26.09 9.69
C ILE A 272 12.30 27.57 9.87
N ALA A 273 12.52 28.03 11.11
CA ALA A 273 12.94 29.40 11.42
C ALA A 273 14.26 29.78 10.74
N ASN A 274 15.19 28.83 10.63
CA ASN A 274 16.50 28.99 9.99
C ASN A 274 16.46 28.88 8.45
N GLY A 275 15.27 28.93 7.84
CA GLY A 275 15.11 29.02 6.39
C GLY A 275 14.84 27.70 5.67
N LYS A 276 14.71 26.57 6.38
CA LYS A 276 14.33 25.27 5.77
C LYS A 276 12.82 25.12 5.55
N LYS A 277 12.03 26.20 5.57
CA LYS A 277 10.56 26.14 5.43
C LYS A 277 10.11 25.36 4.19
N ILE A 278 10.72 25.62 3.03
CA ILE A 278 10.33 25.00 1.74
C ILE A 278 10.50 23.47 1.79
N GLU A 279 11.63 23.01 2.34
CA GLU A 279 12.00 21.61 2.51
C GLU A 279 10.97 20.87 3.39
N TYR A 280 10.64 21.44 4.55
CA TYR A 280 9.62 20.89 5.44
C TYR A 280 8.22 20.94 4.84
N THR A 281 7.85 22.02 4.14
CA THR A 281 6.57 22.12 3.44
C THR A 281 6.43 21.01 2.39
N ALA A 282 7.47 20.70 1.62
CA ALA A 282 7.46 19.60 0.65
C ALA A 282 7.30 18.24 1.34
N LYS A 283 8.06 17.98 2.42
CA LYS A 283 7.98 16.74 3.20
C LYS A 283 6.60 16.57 3.85
N LEU A 284 6.03 17.65 4.39
CA LEU A 284 4.67 17.68 4.95
C LEU A 284 3.61 17.42 3.88
N LYS A 285 3.72 18.00 2.68
CA LYS A 285 2.82 17.70 1.56
C LYS A 285 2.81 16.22 1.22
N TYR A 286 3.99 15.61 1.14
CA TYR A 286 4.12 14.18 0.87
C TYR A 286 3.46 13.33 1.98
N LEU A 287 3.72 13.65 3.25
CA LEU A 287 3.12 12.91 4.37
C LEU A 287 1.59 13.10 4.48
N LEU A 288 1.08 14.25 3.99
CA LEU A 288 -0.32 14.62 4.02
C LEU A 288 -1.09 14.32 2.73
N SER A 289 -0.47 13.74 1.69
CA SER A 289 -1.03 13.54 0.35
C SER A 289 -2.14 12.47 0.24
N GLY A 290 -2.94 12.24 1.29
CA GLY A 290 -4.02 11.25 1.32
C GLY A 290 -5.39 11.86 1.58
N ASP A 291 -6.45 11.16 1.17
CA ASP A 291 -7.84 11.65 1.11
C ASP A 291 -8.45 12.10 2.45
N ILE A 292 -7.86 11.73 3.59
CA ILE A 292 -8.43 11.96 4.91
C ILE A 292 -7.36 12.52 5.85
N LEU A 293 -7.35 13.84 6.04
CA LEU A 293 -6.42 14.57 6.90
C LEU A 293 -6.23 13.94 8.31
N PRO A 294 -7.28 13.48 9.04
CA PRO A 294 -7.09 12.81 10.33
C PRO A 294 -6.26 11.51 10.28
N ARG A 295 -6.20 10.83 9.13
CA ARG A 295 -5.40 9.61 8.96
C ARG A 295 -3.96 9.96 8.67
N THR A 296 -3.73 10.91 7.78
CA THR A 296 -2.38 11.32 7.36
C THR A 296 -1.65 12.15 8.41
N LEU A 297 -2.36 12.92 9.24
CA LEU A 297 -1.76 13.69 10.32
C LEU A 297 -1.05 12.82 11.37
N LYS A 298 -1.46 11.54 11.51
CA LYS A 298 -0.77 10.57 12.37
C LYS A 298 0.61 10.18 11.85
N ASN A 299 0.89 10.40 10.58
CA ASN A 299 2.20 10.18 9.98
C ASN A 299 3.13 11.36 10.25
N VAL A 300 2.60 12.53 10.62
CA VAL A 300 3.37 13.73 10.91
C VAL A 300 3.69 13.84 12.40
N ILE A 301 2.70 13.62 13.26
CA ILE A 301 2.83 13.88 14.70
C ILE A 301 2.31 12.68 15.48
N SER A 302 3.12 12.18 16.43
CA SER A 302 2.71 11.15 17.36
C SER A 302 1.57 11.63 18.25
N LYS A 303 0.72 10.70 18.64
CA LYS A 303 -0.47 10.97 19.46
C LYS A 303 -0.13 11.61 20.80
N ASP A 304 1.02 11.25 21.37
CA ASP A 304 1.48 11.71 22.68
C ASP A 304 1.86 13.20 22.68
N LEU A 305 2.15 13.76 21.50
CA LEU A 305 2.40 15.19 21.32
C LEU A 305 1.13 15.99 21.08
N ILE A 306 0.07 15.35 20.57
CA ILE A 306 -1.21 16.01 20.33
C ILE A 306 -1.88 16.37 21.67
N TYR A 307 -1.72 15.54 22.70
CA TYR A 307 -2.38 15.72 24.00
C TYR A 307 -1.41 15.69 25.15
N ASP A 308 -1.55 16.62 26.09
CA ASP A 308 -0.85 16.52 27.36
C ASP A 308 -1.47 15.42 28.22
N SER A 309 -0.72 14.32 28.39
CA SER A 309 -1.14 13.14 29.17
C SER A 309 -1.49 13.47 30.63
N GLN A 310 -1.00 14.60 31.15
CA GLN A 310 -1.26 15.06 32.51
C GLN A 310 -2.60 15.81 32.66
N SER A 311 -3.27 16.20 31.56
CA SER A 311 -4.51 16.97 31.63
C SER A 311 -5.74 16.06 31.69
N ARG A 312 -6.06 15.54 32.88
CA ARG A 312 -7.23 14.66 33.15
C ARG A 312 -8.61 15.35 33.00
N SER A 313 -8.67 16.63 32.61
CA SER A 313 -9.93 17.36 32.44
C SER A 313 -10.55 17.09 31.06
N LYS A 314 -11.63 16.31 31.04
CA LYS A 314 -12.38 15.85 29.85
C LYS A 314 -12.94 16.96 28.93
N LYS A 315 -12.80 18.25 29.26
CA LYS A 315 -13.59 19.31 28.60
C LYS A 315 -12.88 20.60 28.18
N ARG A 316 -11.56 20.77 28.31
CA ARG A 316 -10.98 22.09 28.01
C ARG A 316 -10.16 22.15 26.72
N ASN A 317 -10.66 23.04 25.86
CA ASN A 317 -9.98 23.88 24.89
C ASN A 317 -8.96 23.19 23.99
N LEU A 318 -9.36 23.02 22.72
CA LEU A 318 -8.42 22.75 21.62
C LEU A 318 -7.34 23.86 21.48
N ARG A 319 -7.42 24.94 22.26
CA ARG A 319 -6.39 25.97 22.37
C ARG A 319 -5.10 25.55 23.11
N ASN A 320 -5.09 24.41 23.79
CA ASN A 320 -3.93 23.94 24.55
C ASN A 320 -3.18 22.80 23.86
N ILE A 321 -3.30 22.68 22.54
CA ILE A 321 -2.57 21.67 21.77
C ILE A 321 -1.09 22.08 21.76
N LYS A 322 -0.19 21.19 22.18
CA LYS A 322 1.25 21.50 22.36
C LYS A 322 1.90 22.03 21.08
N ILE A 323 1.40 21.59 19.92
CA ILE A 323 1.85 22.02 18.59
C ILE A 323 1.77 23.54 18.43
N TRP A 324 0.81 24.22 19.08
CA TRP A 324 0.62 25.68 18.95
C TRP A 324 1.66 26.50 19.72
N LYS A 325 2.62 25.86 20.38
CA LYS A 325 3.79 26.54 20.96
C LYS A 325 4.89 26.77 19.93
N TYR A 326 4.81 26.13 18.76
CA TYR A 326 5.81 26.13 17.70
C TYR A 326 5.24 26.89 16.50
N GLU A 327 5.44 28.21 16.48
CA GLU A 327 4.77 29.12 15.55
C GLU A 327 5.14 28.82 14.10
N HIS A 328 6.42 28.52 13.83
CA HIS A 328 6.91 28.30 12.48
C HIS A 328 6.43 26.96 11.90
N PHE A 329 6.37 25.93 12.73
CA PHE A 329 5.82 24.64 12.36
C PHE A 329 4.29 24.70 12.19
N GLU A 330 3.56 25.43 13.06
CA GLU A 330 2.12 25.67 12.88
C GLU A 330 1.86 26.35 11.54
N ASP A 331 2.59 27.42 11.22
CA ASP A 331 2.44 28.14 9.96
C ASP A 331 2.74 27.25 8.74
N ALA A 332 3.84 26.51 8.77
CA ALA A 332 4.18 25.58 7.68
C ALA A 332 3.11 24.49 7.49
N LEU A 333 2.55 23.96 8.58
CA LEU A 333 1.49 22.97 8.53
C LEU A 333 0.17 23.56 8.00
N LEU A 334 -0.18 24.79 8.41
CA LEU A 334 -1.36 25.49 7.94
C LEU A 334 -1.27 25.83 6.45
N ASP A 335 -0.10 26.26 5.97
CA ASP A 335 0.15 26.53 4.56
C ASP A 335 -0.09 25.28 3.71
N VAL A 336 0.47 24.13 4.12
CA VAL A 336 0.27 22.85 3.43
C VAL A 336 -1.19 22.43 3.42
N ILE A 337 -1.89 22.57 4.54
CA ILE A 337 -3.31 22.21 4.63
C ILE A 337 -4.16 23.13 3.75
N GLN A 338 -3.87 24.43 3.72
CA GLN A 338 -4.59 25.39 2.90
C GLN A 338 -4.40 25.11 1.41
N GLU A 339 -3.21 24.67 1.01
CA GLU A 339 -2.91 24.27 -0.36
C GLU A 339 -3.60 22.96 -0.76
N LEU A 340 -3.60 21.95 0.12
CA LEU A 340 -4.28 20.67 -0.13
C LEU A 340 -5.82 20.79 -0.09
N HIS A 341 -6.36 21.75 0.66
CA HIS A 341 -7.79 21.94 0.86
C HIS A 341 -8.23 23.40 0.70
N PRO A 342 -8.15 24.00 -0.51
CA PRO A 342 -8.35 25.43 -0.72
C PRO A 342 -9.78 25.91 -0.42
N LYS A 343 -10.76 25.00 -0.34
CA LYS A 343 -12.17 25.29 -0.10
C LYS A 343 -12.53 25.41 1.38
N GLU A 344 -11.68 24.96 2.29
CA GLU A 344 -11.91 25.01 3.74
C GLU A 344 -10.81 25.81 4.43
N ALA A 345 -11.16 26.56 5.48
CA ALA A 345 -10.15 27.25 6.28
C ALA A 345 -9.25 26.22 6.99
N ALA A 346 -7.94 26.31 6.78
CA ALA A 346 -6.96 25.32 7.25
C ALA A 346 -7.02 25.09 8.77
N LYS A 347 -7.10 26.16 9.57
CA LYS A 347 -7.09 26.07 11.04
C LYS A 347 -8.31 25.33 11.62
N PRO A 348 -9.57 25.63 11.22
CA PRO A 348 -10.72 24.82 11.58
C PRO A 348 -10.63 23.36 11.12
N LEU A 349 -10.08 23.10 9.94
CA LEU A 349 -9.93 21.73 9.40
C LEU A 349 -8.93 20.91 10.22
N LEU A 350 -7.78 21.52 10.57
CA LEU A 350 -6.78 20.92 11.45
C LEU A 350 -7.38 20.62 12.83
N LEU A 351 -8.11 21.57 13.42
CA LEU A 351 -8.80 21.40 14.71
C LEU A 351 -9.82 20.25 14.69
N LYS A 352 -10.64 20.16 13.65
CA LYS A 352 -11.59 19.05 13.46
C LYS A 352 -10.86 17.71 13.34
N SER A 353 -9.74 17.68 12.63
CA SER A 353 -8.95 16.46 12.39
C SER A 353 -8.29 15.96 13.67
N LEU A 354 -7.68 16.86 14.45
CA LEU A 354 -7.15 16.54 15.78
C LEU A 354 -8.27 16.04 16.69
N ALA A 355 -9.43 16.70 16.73
CA ALA A 355 -10.57 16.23 17.52
C ALA A 355 -11.06 14.82 17.10
N ALA A 356 -11.02 14.49 15.81
CA ALA A 356 -11.39 13.17 15.30
C ALA A 356 -10.41 12.08 15.75
N ILE A 357 -9.09 12.36 15.74
CA ILE A 357 -8.06 11.45 16.25
C ILE A 357 -8.34 11.10 17.72
N ARG A 358 -8.65 12.10 18.56
CA ARG A 358 -9.01 11.90 19.97
C ARG A 358 -10.21 10.96 20.17
N LYS A 359 -11.29 11.20 19.43
CA LYS A 359 -12.55 10.43 19.59
C LYS A 359 -12.33 8.96 19.28
N HIS A 360 -11.52 8.66 18.27
CA HIS A 360 -11.21 7.29 17.89
C HIS A 360 -10.45 6.55 18.99
N ASP A 361 -9.54 7.23 19.68
CA ASP A 361 -8.72 6.61 20.73
C ASP A 361 -9.51 6.42 22.03
N ASN A 362 -10.35 7.38 22.42
CA ASN A 362 -11.26 7.20 23.55
C ASN A 362 -12.22 6.01 23.34
N LYS A 363 -12.66 5.76 22.09
CA LYS A 363 -13.50 4.61 21.77
C LYS A 363 -12.74 3.28 21.90
N LYS A 364 -11.46 3.24 21.54
CA LYS A 364 -10.60 2.06 21.72
C LYS A 364 -10.35 1.74 23.20
N GLN A 365 -10.08 2.75 24.03
CA GLN A 365 -9.89 2.53 25.47
C GLN A 365 -11.15 1.98 26.13
N LYS A 366 -12.33 2.54 25.82
CA LYS A 366 -13.60 2.04 26.39
C LYS A 366 -13.87 0.57 26.03
N ASN A 367 -13.56 0.15 24.81
CA ASN A 367 -13.76 -1.23 24.40
C ASN A 367 -12.81 -2.23 25.11
N ASN A 368 -11.64 -1.78 25.58
CA ASN A 368 -10.71 -2.65 26.30
C ASN A 368 -11.11 -2.82 27.78
N ASP A 369 -11.84 -1.86 28.35
CA ASP A 369 -12.30 -1.93 29.75
C ASP A 369 -13.56 -2.80 29.91
N ASP A 370 -14.34 -3.01 28.83
CA ASP A 370 -15.61 -3.76 28.86
C ASP A 370 -15.42 -5.30 28.68
N ASP A 371 -14.22 -5.79 28.34
CA ASP A 371 -13.91 -7.22 28.13
C ASP A 371 -13.30 -7.93 29.38
N TYR A 372 -13.13 -7.22 30.50
CA TYR A 372 -12.88 -7.84 31.80
C TYR A 372 -14.21 -8.11 32.51
N VAL A 373 -14.98 -9.08 31.99
CA VAL A 373 -16.00 -9.74 32.80
C VAL A 373 -15.25 -10.62 33.78
N SER A 374 -15.35 -10.26 35.06
CA SER A 374 -14.88 -11.08 36.17
C SER A 374 -15.46 -12.49 36.04
N ASP A 375 -14.63 -13.47 35.73
CA ASP A 375 -14.89 -14.85 36.11
C ASP A 375 -14.86 -14.87 37.65
N GLU A 376 -15.99 -14.51 38.26
CA GLU A 376 -16.25 -14.78 39.67
C GLU A 376 -16.23 -16.30 39.83
N GLU A 377 -15.19 -16.77 40.51
CA GLU A 377 -14.99 -18.15 40.95
C GLU A 377 -16.28 -18.66 41.63
N ASP A 378 -16.88 -19.70 41.05
CA ASP A 378 -17.89 -20.51 41.72
C ASP A 378 -17.30 -21.09 43.01
N PRO A 379 -17.88 -20.82 44.20
CA PRO A 379 -17.39 -21.40 45.43
C PRO A 379 -17.68 -22.91 45.42
N LEU A 380 -16.61 -23.70 45.64
CA LEU A 380 -16.65 -25.14 45.87
C LEU A 380 -17.86 -25.54 46.73
N MET A 381 -18.75 -26.35 46.14
CA MET A 381 -19.69 -27.16 46.90
C MET A 381 -18.94 -28.36 47.49
N ASP A 382 -18.84 -28.38 48.81
CA ASP A 382 -18.42 -29.54 49.62
C ASP A 382 -19.29 -30.76 49.31
N ILE A 383 -18.67 -31.90 48.99
CA ILE A 383 -19.21 -33.25 49.17
C ILE A 383 -18.12 -34.16 49.75
#